data_AF-A0A8S0PKK2-F1
#
_entry.id   AF-A0A8S0PKK2-F1
#
_cell.length_a   1.000
_cell.length_b   1.000
_cell.length_c   1.000
_cell.angle_alpha   90.00
_cell.angle_beta   90.00
_cell.angle_gamma   90.00
#
_symmetry.space_group_name_H-M   'P 1'
#
loop_
_entity.id
_entity.type
_entity.pdbx_description
1 polymer ?
#
loop_
_entity_poly.entity_id
_entity_poly.type
_entity_poly.pdbx_seq_one_letter_code
_entity_poly.pdbx_strand_id
1 'polypeptide(L)'
;MRCGRVVSCADIIAITARDAVFLSGGPNYRVPLGRRDGLNFATRKETLTNLPPPSSNTSALLTFLATKNFDPTDVVALSGGHTIGLGHCTSFTDRLYPTQDPTMDQTFANNLRVVCPVANSANTNVLDFRSPNTLDNSYYVDLVNRQGLFTSDQDLYTDRRTWSIVTSFASNQRLFFERFVISMIKMSQLNVLTGTQGEIREKCLVRNSDNLSLSSVLKEEKGSWSAFCRLFLFTC
;
A
#
# COMPACT_ATOMS: atom_id res chain seq x y z
N MET A 1 -9.49 17.39 14.78
CA MET A 1 -8.81 16.52 15.76
C MET A 1 -9.04 17.10 17.16
N ARG A 2 -9.41 16.28 18.14
CA ARG A 2 -9.86 16.74 19.47
C ARG A 2 -8.73 17.23 20.39
N CYS A 3 -7.47 16.97 20.03
CA CYS A 3 -6.29 17.21 20.88
C CYS A 3 -5.36 18.33 20.35
N GLY A 4 -5.78 19.20 19.43
CA GLY A 4 -4.91 20.24 18.86
C GLY A 4 -3.70 19.70 18.07
N ARG A 5 -2.59 20.46 18.04
CA ARG A 5 -1.32 20.13 17.33
C ARG A 5 -0.43 19.15 18.12
N VAL A 6 -0.97 17.97 18.43
CA VAL A 6 -0.25 16.94 19.20
C VAL A 6 0.08 15.71 18.35
N VAL A 7 -0.83 15.31 17.46
CA VAL A 7 -0.68 14.11 16.63
C VAL A 7 -0.32 14.52 15.21
N SER A 8 0.79 13.99 14.68
CA SER A 8 1.21 14.23 13.30
C SER A 8 0.30 13.52 12.30
N CYS A 9 0.23 14.03 11.08
CA CYS A 9 -0.46 13.35 9.99
C CYS A 9 0.22 12.02 9.63
N ALA A 10 1.55 11.94 9.78
CA ALA A 10 2.30 10.70 9.63
C ALA A 10 1.84 9.61 10.62
N ASP A 11 1.63 9.95 11.89
CA ASP A 11 1.12 9.00 12.89
C ASP A 11 -0.36 8.65 12.66
N ILE A 12 -1.18 9.59 12.17
CA ILE A 12 -2.57 9.31 11.79
C ILE A 12 -2.63 8.25 10.70
N ILE A 13 -1.80 8.35 9.66
CA ILE A 13 -1.74 7.35 8.58
C ILE A 13 -1.33 5.98 9.15
N ALA A 14 -0.31 5.92 10.01
CA ALA A 14 0.13 4.66 10.60
C ALA A 14 -0.94 3.99 11.48
N ILE A 15 -1.67 4.78 12.29
CA ILE A 15 -2.78 4.28 13.12
C ILE A 15 -3.93 3.83 12.24
N THR A 16 -4.32 4.64 11.25
CA THR A 16 -5.45 4.34 10.36
C THR A 16 -5.18 3.10 9.53
N ALA A 17 -3.94 2.89 9.07
CA ALA A 17 -3.54 1.68 8.36
C ALA A 17 -3.72 0.43 9.25
N ARG A 18 -3.27 0.48 10.52
CA ARG A 18 -3.49 -0.61 11.47
C ARG A 18 -4.96 -0.86 11.74
N ASP A 19 -5.74 0.20 11.95
CA ASP A 19 -7.17 0.09 12.20
C ASP A 19 -7.91 -0.49 10.98
N ALA A 20 -7.52 -0.12 9.75
CA ALA A 20 -8.04 -0.72 8.53
C ALA A 20 -7.71 -2.21 8.44
N VAL A 21 -6.47 -2.61 8.75
CA VAL A 21 -6.08 -4.03 8.81
C VAL A 21 -6.98 -4.80 9.79
N PHE A 22 -7.19 -4.27 11.00
CA PHE A 22 -8.02 -4.90 12.01
C PHE A 22 -9.50 -4.98 11.62
N LEU A 23 -10.06 -3.88 11.09
CA LEU A 23 -11.46 -3.80 10.68
C LEU A 23 -11.77 -4.70 9.47
N SER A 24 -10.77 -4.98 8.63
CA SER A 24 -10.87 -5.93 7.51
C SER A 24 -10.65 -7.40 7.93
N GLY A 25 -10.53 -7.72 9.23
CA GLY A 25 -10.37 -9.10 9.72
C GLY A 25 -8.93 -9.54 9.97
N GLY A 26 -7.96 -8.64 9.76
CA GLY A 26 -6.54 -8.88 10.04
C GLY A 26 -6.16 -8.74 11.52
N PRO A 27 -4.86 -8.91 11.83
CA PRO A 27 -4.36 -8.86 13.20
C PRO A 27 -4.40 -7.43 13.76
N ASN A 28 -4.73 -7.30 15.06
CA ASN A 28 -4.48 -6.07 15.80
C ASN A 28 -3.03 -6.03 16.30
N TYR A 29 -2.36 -4.90 16.16
CA TYR A 29 -0.99 -4.71 16.64
C TYR A 29 -0.74 -3.29 17.12
N ARG A 30 0.30 -3.12 17.95
CA ARG A 30 0.72 -1.79 18.42
C ARG A 30 1.50 -1.06 17.34
N VAL A 31 1.18 0.21 17.14
CA VAL A 31 1.87 1.08 16.20
C VAL A 31 2.82 1.98 16.99
N PRO A 32 4.14 1.96 16.73
CA PRO A 32 5.07 2.96 17.27
C PRO A 32 4.64 4.36 16.83
N LEU A 33 4.67 5.35 17.72
CA LEU A 33 4.26 6.74 17.43
C LEU A 33 5.45 7.69 17.63
N GLY A 34 5.26 8.97 17.29
CA GLY A 34 6.26 10.03 17.41
C GLY A 34 6.83 10.49 16.07
N ARG A 35 6.21 10.10 14.95
CA ARG A 35 6.59 10.61 13.63
C ARG A 35 6.24 12.08 13.52
N ARG A 36 6.95 12.78 12.64
CA ARG A 36 6.68 14.17 12.28
C ARG A 36 6.45 14.32 10.79
N ASP A 37 5.72 15.36 10.44
CA ASP A 37 5.31 15.62 9.07
C ASP A 37 6.44 16.29 8.27
N GLY A 38 6.68 15.78 7.07
CA GLY A 38 7.71 16.30 6.17
C GLY A 38 7.43 17.74 5.72
N LEU A 39 8.49 18.47 5.39
CA LEU A 39 8.40 19.85 4.89
C LEU A 39 8.53 19.94 3.36
N ASN A 40 8.86 18.83 2.71
CA ASN A 40 9.08 18.76 1.28
C ASN A 40 7.89 18.06 0.61
N PHE A 41 7.51 18.57 -0.56
CA PHE A 41 6.54 17.89 -1.41
C PHE A 41 7.24 16.76 -2.16
N ALA A 42 6.57 15.61 -2.29
CA ALA A 42 7.05 14.53 -3.12
C ALA A 42 7.06 14.97 -4.60
N THR A 43 8.20 14.83 -5.26
CA THR A 43 8.31 15.08 -6.70
C THR A 43 7.98 13.82 -7.50
N ARG A 44 7.53 13.97 -8.75
CA ARG A 44 7.30 12.82 -9.66
C ARG A 44 8.52 11.91 -9.76
N LYS A 45 9.72 12.50 -9.83
CA LYS A 45 10.98 11.76 -9.89
C LYS A 45 11.19 10.91 -8.64
N GLU A 46 11.04 11.50 -7.46
CA GLU A 46 11.17 10.76 -6.20
C GLU A 46 10.14 9.63 -6.08
N THR A 47 8.90 9.85 -6.51
CA THR A 47 7.86 8.82 -6.53
C THR A 47 8.25 7.64 -7.42
N LEU A 48 8.64 7.90 -8.66
CA LEU A 48 9.03 6.84 -9.61
C LEU A 48 10.31 6.10 -9.18
N THR A 49 11.21 6.77 -8.47
CA THR A 49 12.41 6.15 -7.91
C THR A 49 12.12 5.30 -6.67
N ASN A 50 11.03 5.57 -5.94
CA ASN A 50 10.74 4.94 -4.65
C ASN A 50 9.52 4.01 -4.62
N LEU A 51 8.84 3.80 -5.75
CA LEU A 51 7.72 2.86 -5.85
C LEU A 51 7.97 1.85 -6.97
N PRO A 52 8.01 0.53 -6.66
CA PRO A 52 8.14 -0.48 -7.69
C PRO A 52 6.82 -0.57 -8.49
N PRO A 53 6.88 -0.65 -9.83
CA PRO A 53 5.68 -0.85 -10.64
C PRO A 53 5.14 -2.30 -10.49
N PRO A 54 3.84 -2.53 -10.77
CA PRO A 54 3.22 -3.85 -10.67
C PRO A 54 3.80 -4.87 -11.66
N SER A 55 4.45 -4.41 -12.73
CA SER A 55 5.15 -5.23 -13.73
C SER A 55 6.54 -5.72 -13.29
N SER A 56 7.02 -5.33 -12.10
CA SER A 56 8.32 -5.75 -11.57
C SER A 56 8.36 -7.26 -11.33
N ASN A 57 9.49 -7.91 -11.63
CA ASN A 57 9.76 -9.27 -11.17
C ASN A 57 10.35 -9.29 -9.75
N THR A 58 10.39 -10.47 -9.13
CA THR A 58 10.87 -10.68 -7.76
C THR A 58 12.32 -10.25 -7.59
N SER A 59 13.18 -10.45 -8.60
CA SER A 59 14.58 -9.97 -8.53
C SER A 59 14.67 -8.45 -8.37
N ALA A 60 13.86 -7.71 -9.14
CA ALA A 60 13.80 -6.25 -9.05
C ALA A 60 13.22 -5.80 -7.71
N LEU A 61 12.14 -6.43 -7.24
CA LEU A 61 11.51 -6.14 -5.95
C LEU A 61 12.48 -6.36 -4.78
N LEU A 62 13.13 -7.53 -4.72
CA LEU A 62 14.07 -7.86 -3.65
C LEU A 62 15.28 -6.92 -3.65
N THR A 63 15.85 -6.62 -4.83
CA THR A 63 16.97 -5.68 -4.94
C THR A 63 16.57 -4.29 -4.47
N PHE A 64 15.41 -3.80 -4.91
CA PHE A 64 14.90 -2.50 -4.55
C PHE A 64 14.61 -2.39 -3.04
N LEU A 65 13.87 -3.35 -2.48
CA LEU A 65 13.45 -3.32 -1.07
C LEU A 65 14.61 -3.64 -0.11
N ALA A 66 15.64 -4.37 -0.55
CA ALA A 66 16.89 -4.52 0.21
C ALA A 66 17.58 -3.18 0.49
N THR A 67 17.50 -2.19 -0.42
CA THR A 67 18.02 -0.83 -0.17
C THR A 67 17.30 -0.10 0.96
N LYS A 68 16.13 -0.61 1.36
CA LYS A 68 15.28 -0.12 2.45
C LYS A 68 15.31 -1.07 3.64
N ASN A 69 16.30 -1.96 3.69
CA ASN A 69 16.54 -2.97 4.73
C ASN A 69 15.44 -4.02 4.87
N PHE A 70 14.63 -4.28 3.83
CA PHE A 70 13.66 -5.39 3.84
C PHE A 70 14.28 -6.66 3.29
N ASP A 71 13.98 -7.78 3.93
CA ASP A 71 14.39 -9.11 3.48
C ASP A 71 13.27 -9.76 2.62
N PRO A 72 13.52 -10.92 1.98
CA PRO A 72 12.49 -11.59 1.19
C PRO A 72 11.21 -11.95 1.95
N THR A 73 11.29 -12.22 3.25
CA THR A 73 10.10 -12.50 4.08
C THR A 73 9.28 -11.23 4.25
N ASP A 74 9.92 -10.08 4.46
CA ASP A 74 9.23 -8.80 4.52
C ASP A 74 8.51 -8.47 3.21
N VAL A 75 9.18 -8.69 2.07
CA VAL A 75 8.58 -8.44 0.75
C VAL A 75 7.32 -9.29 0.57
N VAL A 76 7.43 -10.60 0.77
CA VAL A 76 6.29 -11.52 0.61
C VAL A 76 5.17 -11.23 1.61
N ALA A 77 5.51 -10.88 2.85
CA ALA A 77 4.51 -10.53 3.87
C ALA A 77 3.78 -9.24 3.48
N LEU A 78 4.49 -8.17 3.14
CA LEU A 78 3.88 -6.88 2.77
C LEU A 78 3.04 -6.97 1.50
N SER A 79 3.44 -7.78 0.51
CA SER A 79 2.63 -8.06 -0.67
C SER A 79 1.27 -8.70 -0.33
N GLY A 80 1.16 -9.37 0.82
CA GLY A 80 -0.11 -9.86 1.36
C GLY A 80 -1.14 -8.77 1.63
N GLY A 81 -0.76 -7.48 1.61
CA GLY A 81 -1.72 -6.37 1.62
C GLY A 81 -2.68 -6.37 0.42
N HIS A 82 -2.31 -7.03 -0.68
CA HIS A 82 -3.17 -7.20 -1.86
C HIS A 82 -4.32 -8.20 -1.66
N THR A 83 -4.48 -8.81 -0.49
CA THR A 83 -5.70 -9.57 -0.15
C THR A 83 -6.97 -8.69 -0.10
N ILE A 84 -6.82 -7.37 0.00
CA ILE A 84 -7.92 -6.42 -0.10
C ILE A 84 -7.62 -5.33 -1.12
N GLY A 85 -8.68 -4.79 -1.73
CA GLY A 85 -8.60 -3.62 -2.61
C GLY A 85 -8.77 -3.94 -4.09
N LEU A 86 -8.46 -2.95 -4.93
CA LEU A 86 -8.72 -2.96 -6.37
C LEU A 86 -7.44 -2.63 -7.14
N GLY A 87 -7.29 -3.25 -8.31
CA GLY A 87 -6.25 -2.93 -9.30
C GLY A 87 -6.88 -2.42 -10.58
N HIS A 88 -6.35 -1.35 -11.15
CA HIS A 88 -6.77 -0.84 -12.45
C HIS A 88 -6.25 -1.72 -13.58
N CYS A 89 -7.02 -1.91 -14.66
CA CYS A 89 -6.64 -2.76 -15.80
C CYS A 89 -5.23 -2.43 -16.33
N THR A 90 -4.88 -1.14 -16.44
CA THR A 90 -3.55 -0.70 -16.93
C THR A 90 -2.37 -1.20 -16.11
N SER A 91 -2.60 -1.72 -14.89
CA SER A 91 -1.57 -2.28 -14.02
C SER A 91 -1.27 -3.76 -14.31
N PHE A 92 -2.07 -4.44 -15.13
CA PHE A 92 -1.91 -5.88 -15.42
C PHE A 92 -2.29 -6.31 -16.85
N THR A 93 -2.77 -5.41 -17.72
CA THR A 93 -3.15 -5.75 -19.10
C THR A 93 -1.97 -6.17 -19.97
N ASP A 94 -0.74 -5.83 -19.59
CA ASP A 94 0.49 -6.34 -20.19
C ASP A 94 0.63 -7.86 -20.03
N ARG A 95 -0.04 -8.46 -19.04
CA ARG A 95 -0.14 -9.91 -18.85
C ARG A 95 -1.25 -10.56 -19.68
N LEU A 96 -2.12 -9.79 -20.31
CA LEU A 96 -3.26 -10.30 -21.09
C LEU A 96 -3.08 -10.13 -22.59
N TYR A 97 -2.36 -9.09 -23.01
CA TYR A 97 -2.26 -8.63 -24.40
C TYR A 97 -0.83 -8.23 -24.79
N PRO A 98 -0.43 -8.43 -26.07
CA PRO A 98 -1.16 -9.17 -27.11
C PRO A 98 -1.18 -10.68 -26.84
N THR A 99 -0.25 -11.15 -26.01
CA THR A 99 -0.09 -12.55 -25.62
C THR A 99 -0.32 -12.67 -24.12
N GLN A 100 -1.00 -13.73 -23.70
CA GLN A 100 -1.18 -14.03 -22.29
C GLN A 100 0.15 -14.40 -21.64
N ASP A 101 0.38 -13.90 -20.44
CA ASP A 101 1.45 -14.36 -19.56
C ASP A 101 1.27 -15.87 -19.29
N PRO A 102 2.26 -16.72 -19.61
CA PRO A 102 2.17 -18.17 -19.42
C PRO A 102 2.13 -18.59 -17.95
N THR A 103 2.45 -17.69 -17.02
CA THR A 103 2.38 -17.97 -15.58
C THR A 103 0.98 -17.80 -15.00
N MET A 104 0.05 -17.18 -15.73
CA MET A 104 -1.33 -16.91 -15.32
C MET A 104 -2.28 -18.06 -15.70
N ASP A 105 -3.15 -18.44 -14.77
CA ASP A 105 -4.22 -19.41 -15.01
C ASP A 105 -5.13 -18.98 -16.17
N GLN A 106 -5.47 -19.94 -17.05
CA GLN A 106 -6.20 -19.66 -18.28
C GLN A 106 -7.62 -19.18 -18.02
N THR A 107 -8.32 -19.78 -17.04
CA THR A 107 -9.69 -19.40 -16.68
C THR A 107 -9.70 -18.01 -16.06
N PHE A 108 -8.75 -17.73 -15.16
CA PHE A 108 -8.58 -16.41 -14.58
C PHE A 108 -8.28 -15.34 -15.63
N ALA A 109 -7.35 -15.59 -16.55
CA ALA A 109 -7.06 -14.68 -17.65
C ALA A 109 -8.30 -14.39 -18.52
N ASN A 110 -9.12 -15.41 -18.80
CA ASN A 110 -10.36 -15.23 -19.55
C ASN A 110 -11.37 -14.36 -18.79
N ASN A 111 -11.53 -14.54 -17.48
CA ASN A 111 -12.37 -13.68 -16.66
C ASN A 111 -11.85 -12.23 -16.64
N LEU A 112 -10.54 -12.03 -16.54
CA LEU A 112 -9.93 -10.70 -16.60
C LEU A 112 -10.15 -10.02 -17.95
N ARG A 113 -10.18 -10.76 -19.07
CA ARG A 113 -10.51 -10.18 -20.40
C ARG A 113 -11.96 -9.72 -20.51
N VAL A 114 -12.89 -10.28 -19.73
CA VAL A 114 -14.26 -9.75 -19.66
C VAL A 114 -14.27 -8.37 -18.99
N VAL A 115 -13.47 -8.20 -17.93
CA VAL A 115 -13.33 -6.93 -17.20
C VAL A 115 -12.48 -5.92 -17.97
N CYS A 116 -11.42 -6.37 -18.61
CA CYS A 116 -10.43 -5.57 -19.33
C CYS A 116 -10.33 -6.03 -20.79
N PRO A 117 -11.34 -5.74 -21.65
CA PRO A 117 -11.43 -6.29 -23.01
C PRO A 117 -10.34 -5.80 -23.98
N VAL A 118 -9.68 -4.69 -23.65
CA VAL A 118 -8.59 -4.09 -24.43
C VAL A 118 -7.45 -3.61 -23.52
N ALA A 119 -6.24 -3.46 -24.07
CA ALA A 119 -5.04 -3.13 -23.29
C ALA A 119 -5.13 -1.83 -22.47
N ASN A 120 -5.91 -0.84 -22.94
CA ASN A 120 -6.11 0.46 -22.30
C ASN A 120 -7.48 0.59 -21.60
N SER A 121 -8.09 -0.53 -21.19
CA SER A 121 -9.34 -0.51 -20.43
C SER A 121 -9.20 0.34 -19.17
N ALA A 122 -10.25 1.10 -18.83
CA ALA A 122 -10.28 1.96 -17.64
C ALA A 122 -11.00 1.32 -16.43
N ASN A 123 -11.28 0.02 -16.51
CA ASN A 123 -11.99 -0.71 -15.46
C ASN A 123 -11.03 -1.08 -14.32
N THR A 124 -11.61 -1.53 -13.21
CA THR A 124 -10.87 -2.10 -12.08
C THR A 124 -11.31 -3.53 -11.85
N ASN A 125 -10.42 -4.33 -11.26
CA ASN A 125 -10.72 -5.66 -10.75
C ASN A 125 -10.29 -5.75 -9.28
N VAL A 126 -10.88 -6.66 -8.52
CA VAL A 126 -10.41 -6.99 -7.17
C VAL A 126 -9.00 -7.58 -7.25
N LEU A 127 -8.17 -7.26 -6.26
CA LEU A 127 -6.81 -7.81 -6.17
C LEU A 127 -6.80 -9.30 -5.76
N ASP A 128 -7.78 -9.67 -4.95
CA ASP A 128 -8.04 -11.01 -4.43
C ASP A 128 -9.52 -11.31 -4.70
N PHE A 129 -9.79 -12.36 -5.48
CA PHE A 129 -11.17 -12.69 -5.86
C PHE A 129 -11.82 -13.70 -4.90
N ARG A 130 -11.05 -14.32 -4.00
CA ARG A 130 -11.56 -15.29 -3.02
C ARG A 130 -12.18 -14.56 -1.84
N SER A 131 -11.55 -13.51 -1.35
CA SER A 131 -12.08 -12.69 -0.26
C SER A 131 -11.80 -11.19 -0.43
N PRO A 132 -12.40 -10.51 -1.42
CA PRO A 132 -12.00 -9.15 -1.84
C PRO A 132 -11.96 -8.05 -0.76
N ASN A 133 -12.68 -8.25 0.35
CA ASN A 133 -12.85 -7.29 1.43
C ASN A 133 -12.36 -7.82 2.79
N THR A 134 -11.73 -9.01 2.84
CA THR A 134 -11.21 -9.61 4.07
C THR A 134 -9.71 -9.70 3.99
N LEU A 135 -9.01 -9.19 5.00
CA LEU A 135 -7.57 -9.36 5.12
C LEU A 135 -7.27 -10.73 5.72
N ASP A 136 -7.03 -11.70 4.84
CA ASP A 136 -6.68 -13.07 5.19
C ASP A 136 -5.54 -13.60 4.30
N ASN A 137 -5.29 -14.91 4.29
CA ASN A 137 -4.19 -15.50 3.51
C ASN A 137 -4.59 -15.95 2.11
N SER A 138 -5.82 -15.66 1.66
CA SER A 138 -6.32 -16.15 0.38
C SER A 138 -5.59 -15.53 -0.81
N TYR A 139 -5.03 -14.32 -0.70
CA TYR A 139 -4.01 -13.79 -1.62
C TYR A 139 -2.91 -14.81 -1.95
N TYR A 140 -2.35 -15.49 -0.95
CA TYR A 140 -1.30 -16.50 -1.19
C TYR A 140 -1.86 -17.77 -1.82
N VAL A 141 -3.12 -18.11 -1.51
CA VAL A 141 -3.84 -19.20 -2.18
C VAL A 141 -4.05 -18.86 -3.66
N ASP A 142 -4.34 -17.61 -4.01
CA ASP A 142 -4.41 -17.12 -5.40
C ASP A 142 -3.08 -17.35 -6.11
N LEU A 143 -1.96 -16.95 -5.50
CA LEU A 143 -0.63 -17.11 -6.10
C LEU A 143 -0.29 -18.57 -6.39
N VAL A 144 -0.57 -19.48 -5.45
CA VAL A 144 -0.36 -20.92 -5.60
C VAL A 144 -1.20 -21.50 -6.74
N ASN A 145 -2.40 -20.94 -6.96
CA ASN A 145 -3.30 -21.32 -8.05
C ASN A 145 -3.03 -20.57 -9.36
N ARG A 146 -1.92 -19.80 -9.46
CA ARG A 146 -1.57 -18.99 -10.65
C ARG A 146 -2.55 -17.86 -10.96
N GLN A 147 -3.16 -17.31 -9.92
CA GLN A 147 -4.22 -16.31 -10.00
C GLN A 147 -3.83 -14.98 -9.33
N GLY A 148 -2.54 -14.72 -9.10
CA GLY A 148 -2.08 -13.39 -8.71
C GLY A 148 -2.34 -12.38 -9.83
N LEU A 149 -2.84 -11.19 -9.51
CA LEU A 149 -3.25 -10.20 -10.49
C LEU A 149 -2.05 -9.55 -11.19
N PHE A 150 -1.08 -9.02 -10.43
CA PHE A 150 0.10 -8.36 -10.99
C PHE A 150 1.24 -9.35 -11.29
N THR A 151 2.17 -8.94 -12.17
CA THR A 151 3.42 -9.69 -12.39
C THR A 151 4.20 -9.79 -11.08
N SER A 152 4.29 -8.67 -10.35
CA SER A 152 4.90 -8.57 -9.03
C SER A 152 4.28 -9.46 -7.96
N ASP A 153 3.02 -9.88 -8.13
CA ASP A 153 2.37 -10.85 -7.26
C ASP A 153 2.74 -12.28 -7.67
N GLN A 154 2.44 -12.62 -8.93
CA GLN A 154 2.57 -13.99 -9.40
C GLN A 154 4.04 -14.45 -9.41
N ASP A 155 4.97 -13.52 -9.61
CA ASP A 155 6.40 -13.84 -9.65
C ASP A 155 6.98 -14.20 -8.27
N LEU A 156 6.33 -13.79 -7.16
CA LEU A 156 6.74 -14.21 -5.81
C LEU A 156 6.58 -15.73 -5.64
N TYR A 157 5.61 -16.33 -6.31
CA TYR A 157 5.41 -17.78 -6.30
C TYR A 157 6.34 -18.50 -7.28
N THR A 158 6.68 -17.92 -8.43
CA THR A 158 7.57 -18.57 -9.41
C THR A 158 9.04 -18.50 -9.01
N ASP A 159 9.45 -17.48 -8.24
CA ASP A 159 10.84 -17.30 -7.82
C ASP A 159 11.24 -18.23 -6.66
N ARG A 160 12.36 -18.93 -6.81
CA ARG A 160 12.86 -19.92 -5.84
C ARG A 160 13.18 -19.34 -4.46
N ARG A 161 13.48 -18.04 -4.34
CA ARG A 161 13.82 -17.38 -3.08
C ARG A 161 12.60 -17.09 -2.21
N THR A 162 11.42 -17.00 -2.82
CA THR A 162 10.18 -16.58 -2.17
C THR A 162 9.09 -17.65 -2.20
N TRP A 163 9.19 -18.64 -3.10
CA TRP A 163 8.21 -19.73 -3.25
C TRP A 163 7.87 -20.45 -1.93
N SER A 164 8.87 -20.78 -1.11
CA SER A 164 8.64 -21.46 0.17
C SER A 164 7.92 -20.58 1.18
N ILE A 165 8.13 -19.27 1.12
CA ILE A 165 7.47 -18.29 1.99
C ILE A 165 6.00 -18.18 1.58
N VAL A 166 5.73 -18.00 0.29
CA VAL A 166 4.35 -17.94 -0.27
C VAL A 166 3.56 -19.18 0.10
N THR A 167 4.11 -20.37 -0.12
CA THR A 167 3.44 -21.65 0.21
C THR A 167 3.21 -21.83 1.71
N SER A 168 4.14 -21.35 2.55
CA SER A 168 3.96 -21.37 4.01
C SER A 168 2.82 -20.43 4.47
N PHE A 169 2.67 -19.27 3.84
CA PHE A 169 1.60 -18.33 4.16
C PHE A 169 0.24 -18.81 3.64
N ALA A 170 0.21 -19.42 2.44
CA ALA A 170 -1.01 -20.03 1.89
C ALA A 170 -1.55 -21.17 2.78
N SER A 171 -0.67 -21.93 3.44
CA SER A 171 -1.06 -23.04 4.33
C SER A 171 -1.29 -22.62 5.78
N ASN A 172 -0.79 -21.44 6.19
CA ASN A 172 -0.84 -20.99 7.58
C ASN A 172 -1.07 -19.48 7.68
N GLN A 173 -2.34 -19.08 7.79
CA GLN A 173 -2.73 -17.68 7.98
C GLN A 173 -2.14 -17.04 9.24
N ARG A 174 -1.99 -17.81 10.32
CA ARG A 174 -1.38 -17.29 11.55
C ARG A 174 0.07 -16.87 11.30
N LEU A 175 0.84 -17.69 10.59
CA LEU A 175 2.21 -17.37 10.21
C LEU A 175 2.26 -16.13 9.32
N PHE A 176 1.35 -16.01 8.34
CA PHE A 176 1.21 -14.80 7.53
C PHE A 176 0.98 -13.57 8.42
N PHE A 177 -0.02 -13.59 9.29
CA PHE A 177 -0.34 -12.45 10.16
C PHE A 177 0.82 -12.07 11.09
N GLU A 178 1.52 -13.04 11.68
CA GLU A 178 2.70 -12.79 12.51
C GLU A 178 3.79 -12.05 11.73
N ARG A 179 4.08 -12.47 10.49
CA ARG A 179 5.07 -11.81 9.62
C ARG A 179 4.59 -10.47 9.09
N PHE A 180 3.32 -10.38 8.69
CA PHE A 180 2.70 -9.14 8.22
C PHE A 180 2.82 -8.02 9.26
N VAL A 181 2.53 -8.30 10.53
CA VAL A 181 2.66 -7.33 11.62
C VAL A 181 4.10 -6.84 11.77
N ILE A 182 5.07 -7.75 11.78
CA ILE A 182 6.50 -7.41 11.91
C ILE A 182 6.93 -6.49 10.75
N SER A 183 6.58 -6.86 9.53
CA SER A 183 6.98 -6.13 8.33
C SER A 183 6.23 -4.81 8.19
N MET A 184 4.96 -4.72 8.58
CA MET A 184 4.20 -3.46 8.63
C MET A 184 4.78 -2.48 9.66
N ILE A 185 5.15 -2.97 10.85
CA ILE A 185 5.82 -2.14 11.87
C ILE A 185 7.16 -1.63 11.34
N LYS A 186 7.95 -2.47 10.67
CA LYS A 186 9.21 -2.10 10.04
C LYS A 186 9.01 -1.06 8.93
N MET A 187 8.04 -1.28 8.05
CA MET A 187 7.68 -0.34 6.97
C MET A 187 7.23 1.00 7.49
N SER A 188 6.43 1.03 8.55
CA SER A 188 5.98 2.27 9.17
C SER A 188 7.13 3.12 9.74
N GLN A 189 8.33 2.56 9.93
CA GLN A 189 9.49 3.26 10.51
C GLN A 189 10.53 3.66 9.47
N LEU A 190 10.25 3.46 8.18
CA LEU A 190 11.17 3.79 7.12
C LEU A 190 11.38 5.32 7.02
N ASN A 191 12.61 5.78 7.21
CA ASN A 191 13.05 7.18 7.02
C ASN A 191 12.15 8.22 7.72
N VAL A 192 11.66 7.90 8.92
CA VAL A 192 10.76 8.78 9.68
C VAL A 192 11.49 10.01 10.25
N LEU A 193 10.79 11.15 10.26
CA LEU A 193 11.24 12.34 10.98
C LEU A 193 10.80 12.24 12.44
N THR A 194 11.70 12.58 13.38
CA THR A 194 11.45 12.47 14.82
C THR A 194 11.98 13.70 15.58
N GLY A 195 11.61 13.83 16.87
CA GLY A 195 12.11 14.89 17.74
C GLY A 195 11.68 16.28 17.26
N THR A 196 12.62 17.06 16.73
CA THR A 196 12.39 18.40 16.19
C THR A 196 12.41 18.46 14.66
N GLN A 197 12.65 17.33 13.98
CA GLN A 197 12.69 17.25 12.52
C GLN A 197 11.28 17.38 11.94
N GLY A 198 11.05 18.32 11.01
CA GLY A 198 9.71 18.54 10.43
C GLY A 198 8.73 19.18 11.41
N GLU A 199 7.42 18.98 11.19
CA GLU A 199 6.36 19.67 11.94
C GLU A 199 5.23 18.75 12.40
N ILE A 200 4.31 19.29 13.21
CA ILE A 200 2.99 18.70 13.43
C ILE A 200 2.01 19.58 12.66
N ARG A 201 1.48 19.08 11.54
CA ARG A 201 0.57 19.85 10.69
C ARG A 201 -0.78 20.01 11.36
N GLU A 202 -1.30 21.23 11.33
CA GLU A 202 -2.70 21.47 11.72
C GLU A 202 -3.68 20.90 10.71
N LYS A 203 -3.32 20.98 9.42
CA LYS A 203 -4.07 20.44 8.28
C LYS A 203 -3.13 19.58 7.45
N CYS A 204 -3.42 18.29 7.29
CA CYS A 204 -2.48 17.35 6.66
C CYS A 204 -2.11 17.69 5.20
N LEU A 205 -2.98 18.38 4.48
CA LEU A 205 -2.81 18.71 3.07
C LEU A 205 -1.93 19.93 2.81
N VAL A 206 -1.55 20.69 3.85
CA VAL A 206 -0.79 21.94 3.69
C VAL A 206 0.25 22.05 4.79
N ARG A 207 1.44 22.58 4.45
CA ARG A 207 2.48 22.89 5.44
C ARG A 207 2.01 24.02 6.33
N ASN A 208 2.45 24.07 7.59
CA ASN A 208 2.01 25.16 8.47
C ASN A 208 2.47 26.53 7.95
N SER A 209 3.63 26.62 7.28
CA SER A 209 4.12 27.85 6.63
C SER A 209 3.25 28.35 5.48
N ASP A 210 2.58 27.41 4.80
CA ASP A 210 1.77 27.68 3.61
C ASP A 210 0.28 27.80 3.96
N ASN A 211 -0.07 27.56 5.22
CA ASN A 211 -1.42 27.73 5.71
C ASN A 211 -1.69 29.24 5.81
N LEU A 212 -2.34 29.80 4.79
CA LEU A 212 -2.73 31.21 4.71
C LEU A 212 -3.69 31.65 5.84
N SER A 213 -4.24 30.71 6.62
CA SER A 213 -4.95 31.04 7.86
C SER A 213 -4.03 31.30 9.05
N LEU A 214 -2.73 30.98 8.97
CA LEU A 214 -1.75 31.21 10.03
C LEU A 214 -1.02 32.56 9.87
N SER A 215 -0.87 33.03 8.64
CA SER A 215 -0.40 34.40 8.37
C SER A 215 -1.42 35.46 8.81
N SER A 216 -2.71 35.12 8.84
CA SER A 216 -3.80 36.00 9.30
C SER A 216 -4.08 35.91 10.80
N VAL A 217 -3.80 34.78 11.48
CA VAL A 217 -3.94 34.68 12.95
C VAL A 217 -2.87 35.47 13.69
N LEU A 218 -1.72 35.73 13.07
CA LEU A 218 -0.75 36.73 13.56
C LEU A 218 -1.13 38.17 13.19
N LYS A 219 -2.23 38.40 12.46
CA LYS A 219 -2.57 39.74 11.96
C LYS A 219 -3.95 40.30 12.26
N GLU A 220 -5.04 39.55 12.44
CA GLU A 220 -6.28 40.22 12.86
C GLU A 220 -7.42 39.28 13.26
N GLU A 221 -8.05 39.64 14.37
CA GLU A 221 -9.42 39.30 14.71
C GLU A 221 -10.40 39.61 13.56
N LYS A 222 -11.50 38.83 13.54
CA LYS A 222 -12.81 39.02 12.86
C LYS A 222 -13.03 38.22 11.57
N GLY A 223 -14.04 37.33 11.63
CA GLY A 223 -14.95 37.09 10.50
C GLY A 223 -15.07 35.66 9.99
N SER A 224 -16.07 34.96 10.53
CA SER A 224 -17.03 34.03 9.90
C SER A 224 -16.61 32.88 8.95
N TRP A 225 -17.23 31.73 9.22
CA TRP A 225 -17.12 30.39 8.64
C TRP A 225 -17.72 30.20 7.23
N SER A 226 -17.11 29.34 6.40
CA SER A 226 -17.75 28.18 5.72
C SER A 226 -16.71 27.47 4.81
N ALA A 227 -16.43 26.17 5.03
CA ALA A 227 -16.86 25.00 4.22
C ALA A 227 -16.00 24.80 2.94
N PHE A 228 -15.54 23.63 2.48
CA PHE A 228 -15.99 22.24 2.55
C PHE A 228 -14.81 21.26 2.36
N CYS A 229 -15.01 20.04 2.85
CA CYS A 229 -14.13 18.87 2.81
C CYS A 229 -14.41 17.98 1.57
N ARG A 230 -13.37 17.40 0.96
CA ARG A 230 -13.32 16.25 0.01
C ARG A 230 -11.81 16.01 -0.27
N LEU A 231 -11.21 14.84 -0.39
CA LEU A 231 -11.56 13.42 -0.25
C LEU A 231 -10.19 12.70 -0.20
N PHE A 232 -9.93 11.82 0.77
CA PHE A 232 -8.77 10.91 0.73
C PHE A 232 -9.25 9.57 0.17
N LEU A 233 -8.71 9.17 -0.98
CA LEU A 233 -8.69 7.82 -1.52
C LEU A 233 -7.42 7.74 -2.37
N PHE A 234 -6.30 7.35 -1.76
CA PHE A 234 -5.15 6.84 -2.51
C PHE A 234 -5.31 5.32 -2.56
N THR A 235 -6.00 4.84 -3.59
CA THR A 235 -5.71 3.58 -4.24
C THR A 235 -4.53 3.83 -5.18
N CYS A 236 -3.45 3.07 -5.03
CA CYS A 236 -2.42 2.96 -6.05
C CYS A 236 -2.73 1.75 -6.92
#